data_AF-A0A2E4X490-F1
#
_entry.id   AF-A0A2E4X490-F1
#
_cell.length_a   1.000
_cell.length_b   1.000
_cell.length_c   1.000
_cell.angle_alpha   90.00
_cell.angle_beta   90.00
_cell.angle_gamma   90.00
#
_symmetry.space_group_name_H-M   'P 1'
#
loop_
_entity.id
_entity.type
_entity.pdbx_description
1 polymer ?
#
loop_
_entity_poly.entity_id
_entity_poly.type
_entity_poly.pdbx_seq_one_letter_code
_entity_poly.pdbx_strand_id
1 'polypeptide(L)'
;MLQLLSDLNILIKYSKKYFITIKKLSIKKINSAINMFMKIKKLNNGISSIAYETKILVEKGSIFTSECTLDVHGYIKGNIKGKYVKIGPKGKIDGNLNCDTLEIYGEFTGNGEVRELQVCKGGKVKGSLSYNTIVVEVGAIISGPMKPIDKDPVLLIENK
;
A
#
# COMPACT_ATOMS: atom_id res chain seq x y z
N MET A 1 -3.66 -40.38 -48.57
CA MET A 1 -2.41 -40.46 -47.78
C MET A 1 -2.03 -39.13 -47.12
N LEU A 2 -2.05 -38.01 -47.85
CA LEU A 2 -1.74 -36.67 -47.31
C LEU A 2 -2.69 -36.19 -46.18
N GLN A 3 -3.99 -36.51 -46.26
CA GLN A 3 -5.00 -36.12 -45.24
C GLN A 3 -4.72 -36.71 -43.85
N LEU A 4 -4.28 -37.97 -43.79
CA LEU A 4 -3.98 -38.66 -42.54
C LEU A 4 -2.74 -38.08 -41.84
N LEU A 5 -1.76 -37.61 -42.63
CA LEU A 5 -0.57 -36.92 -42.11
C LEU A 5 -0.90 -35.52 -41.58
N SER A 6 -1.84 -34.80 -42.21
CA SER A 6 -2.31 -33.52 -41.68
C SER A 6 -3.07 -33.67 -40.36
N ASP A 7 -3.93 -34.69 -40.24
CA ASP A 7 -4.73 -34.93 -39.03
C ASP A 7 -3.84 -35.32 -37.83
N LEU A 8 -2.80 -36.14 -38.06
CA LEU A 8 -1.84 -36.51 -37.02
C LEU A 8 -1.04 -35.31 -36.48
N ASN A 9 -0.62 -34.39 -37.38
CA ASN A 9 0.10 -33.18 -36.99
C ASN A 9 -0.76 -32.19 -36.21
N ILE A 10 -2.06 -32.08 -36.54
CA ILE A 10 -3.03 -31.27 -35.80
C ILE A 10 -3.18 -31.81 -34.37
N LEU A 11 -3.28 -33.14 -34.21
CA LEU A 11 -3.42 -33.79 -32.91
C LEU A 11 -2.18 -33.58 -32.02
N ILE A 12 -0.97 -33.70 -32.59
CA ILE A 12 0.29 -33.46 -31.88
C ILE A 12 0.41 -31.98 -31.46
N LYS A 13 0.01 -31.04 -32.33
CA LYS A 13 0.01 -29.60 -32.02
C LYS A 13 -1.01 -29.27 -30.93
N TYR A 14 -2.18 -29.90 -30.95
CA TYR A 14 -3.19 -29.82 -29.91
C TYR A 14 -2.63 -30.31 -28.57
N SER A 15 -2.09 -31.53 -28.51
CA SER A 15 -1.52 -32.10 -27.29
C SER A 15 -0.42 -31.22 -26.66
N LYS A 16 0.51 -30.70 -27.47
CA LYS A 16 1.55 -29.76 -26.99
C LYS A 16 0.96 -28.46 -26.43
N LYS A 17 -0.08 -27.88 -27.06
CA LYS A 17 -0.74 -26.65 -26.60
C LYS A 17 -1.43 -26.85 -25.25
N TYR A 18 -2.11 -27.97 -25.05
CA TYR A 18 -2.74 -28.32 -23.77
C TYR A 18 -1.68 -28.48 -22.67
N PHE A 19 -0.58 -29.18 -22.94
CA PHE A 19 0.52 -29.37 -21.99
C PHE A 19 1.15 -28.05 -21.54
N ILE A 20 1.40 -27.11 -22.48
CA ILE A 20 1.95 -25.78 -22.18
C ILE A 20 0.98 -24.95 -21.33
N THR A 21 -0.31 -25.03 -21.63
CA THR A 21 -1.36 -24.28 -20.92
C THR A 21 -1.48 -24.75 -19.48
N ILE A 22 -1.43 -26.07 -19.25
CA ILE A 22 -1.44 -26.68 -17.91
C ILE A 22 -0.19 -26.26 -17.12
N LYS A 23 1.00 -26.30 -17.74
CA LYS A 23 2.25 -25.82 -17.10
C LYS A 23 2.16 -24.35 -16.69
N LYS A 24 1.62 -23.50 -17.57
CA LYS A 24 1.49 -22.04 -17.34
C LYS A 24 0.51 -21.73 -16.21
N LEU A 25 -0.58 -22.50 -16.09
CA LEU A 25 -1.56 -22.38 -15.00
C LEU A 25 -0.95 -22.75 -13.64
N SER A 26 -0.14 -23.82 -13.59
CA SER A 26 0.57 -24.24 -12.37
C SER A 26 1.62 -23.22 -11.92
N ILE A 27 2.40 -22.66 -12.85
CA ILE A 27 3.38 -21.59 -12.55
C ILE A 27 2.69 -20.34 -12.02
N LYS A 28 1.52 -19.95 -12.58
CA LYS A 28 0.75 -18.80 -12.09
C LYS A 28 0.25 -18.99 -10.65
N LYS A 29 -0.22 -20.20 -10.30
CA LYS A 29 -0.61 -20.54 -8.92
C LYS A 29 0.57 -20.49 -7.96
N ILE A 30 1.72 -21.03 -8.37
CA ILE A 30 2.96 -21.01 -7.56
C ILE A 30 3.44 -19.58 -7.34
N ASN A 31 3.46 -18.74 -8.38
CA ASN A 31 3.85 -17.33 -8.25
C ASN A 31 2.89 -16.55 -7.34
N SER A 32 1.59 -16.85 -7.39
CA SER A 32 0.62 -16.27 -6.47
C SER A 32 0.88 -16.66 -5.01
N ALA A 33 1.21 -17.93 -4.77
CA ALA A 33 1.54 -18.43 -3.43
C ALA A 33 2.88 -17.86 -2.92
N ILE A 34 3.88 -17.72 -3.79
CA ILE A 34 5.17 -17.07 -3.46
C ILE A 34 4.95 -15.60 -3.09
N ASN A 35 4.13 -14.87 -3.86
CA ASN A 35 3.77 -13.48 -3.54
C ASN A 35 3.02 -13.37 -2.21
N MET A 36 2.11 -14.30 -1.92
CA MET A 36 1.41 -14.37 -0.64
C MET A 36 2.38 -14.66 0.53
N PHE A 37 3.31 -15.59 0.35
CA PHE A 37 4.31 -15.95 1.35
C PHE A 37 5.35 -14.84 1.59
N MET A 38 5.73 -14.11 0.54
CA MET A 38 6.55 -12.89 0.62
C MET A 38 5.82 -11.77 1.37
N LYS A 39 4.50 -11.61 1.18
CA LYS A 39 3.69 -10.65 1.94
C LYS A 39 3.65 -10.99 3.43
N ILE A 40 3.61 -12.27 3.77
CA ILE A 40 3.69 -12.77 5.16
C ILE A 40 5.10 -12.61 5.76
N LYS A 41 6.17 -12.82 4.98
CA LYS A 41 7.56 -12.59 5.46
C LYS A 41 7.93 -11.11 5.63
N LYS A 42 7.24 -10.18 4.95
CA LYS A 42 7.39 -8.73 5.19
C LYS A 42 6.80 -8.26 6.51
N LEU A 43 6.22 -9.16 7.30
CA LEU A 43 5.70 -8.91 8.63
C LEU A 43 6.83 -9.01 9.67
N ASN A 44 7.75 -8.05 9.66
CA ASN A 44 8.65 -7.85 10.79
C ASN A 44 7.82 -7.22 11.93
N ASN A 45 7.35 -8.07 12.85
CA ASN A 45 6.46 -7.77 13.97
C ASN A 45 7.18 -7.02 15.12
N GLY A 46 7.80 -5.88 14.83
CA GLY A 46 8.00 -4.85 15.83
C GLY A 46 6.75 -3.96 15.86
N ILE A 47 6.10 -3.82 17.01
CA ILE A 47 5.10 -2.76 17.19
C ILE A 47 5.80 -1.64 17.95
N SER A 48 6.12 -0.57 17.27
CA SER A 48 6.49 0.68 17.93
C SER A 48 5.18 1.33 18.36
N SER A 49 4.81 1.17 19.63
CA SER A 49 3.58 1.79 20.17
C SER A 49 3.94 3.05 20.94
N ILE A 50 3.17 4.11 20.70
CA ILE A 50 3.25 5.36 21.46
C ILE A 50 2.05 5.39 22.40
N ALA A 51 2.35 5.39 23.69
CA ALA A 51 1.35 5.30 24.75
C ALA A 51 0.42 6.52 24.78
N TYR A 52 -0.75 6.32 25.41
CA TYR A 52 -1.72 7.38 25.65
C TYR A 52 -1.08 8.57 26.39
N GLU A 53 -1.54 9.78 26.06
CA GLU A 53 -1.07 11.05 26.64
C GLU A 53 0.42 11.36 26.45
N THR A 54 1.15 10.51 25.73
CA THR A 54 2.56 10.75 25.40
C THR A 54 2.62 11.84 24.34
N LYS A 55 3.35 12.91 24.64
CA LYS A 55 3.63 14.01 23.72
C LYS A 55 5.03 13.85 23.17
N ILE A 56 5.15 13.36 21.94
CA ILE A 56 6.45 13.29 21.26
C ILE A 56 6.64 14.57 20.45
N LEU A 57 7.67 15.33 20.80
CA LEU A 57 8.13 16.48 20.03
C LEU A 57 9.38 16.06 19.27
N VAL A 58 9.29 15.97 17.95
CA VAL A 58 10.45 15.73 17.11
C VAL A 58 11.14 17.08 16.90
N GLU A 59 12.41 17.18 17.29
CA GLU A 59 13.20 18.40 17.13
C GLU A 59 13.26 18.85 15.67
N LYS A 60 13.42 20.17 15.49
CA LYS A 60 13.42 20.82 14.19
C LYS A 60 14.65 20.36 13.38
N GLY A 61 14.43 19.48 12.40
CA GLY A 61 15.50 18.86 11.58
C GLY A 61 15.65 17.35 11.79
N SER A 62 15.08 16.81 12.86
CA SER A 62 15.04 15.37 13.13
C SER A 62 13.82 14.73 12.46
N ILE A 63 13.96 13.45 12.08
CA ILE A 63 12.88 12.66 11.50
C ILE A 63 12.70 11.43 12.36
N PHE A 64 11.50 11.28 12.91
CA PHE A 64 11.15 10.07 13.65
C PHE A 64 10.95 8.93 12.66
N THR A 65 11.93 8.03 12.58
CA THR A 65 11.92 6.92 11.61
C THR A 65 11.51 5.63 12.32
N SER A 66 10.46 5.00 11.82
CA SER A 66 9.98 3.69 12.27
C SER A 66 10.19 2.65 11.18
N GLU A 67 11.00 1.62 11.47
CA GLU A 67 11.23 0.52 10.53
C GLU A 67 10.10 -0.52 10.54
N CYS A 68 9.25 -0.47 11.56
CA CYS A 68 8.17 -1.42 11.80
C CYS A 68 6.80 -0.72 11.84
N THR A 69 5.78 -1.40 12.38
CA THR A 69 4.42 -0.86 12.54
C THR A 69 4.40 0.15 13.67
N LEU A 70 4.05 1.39 13.36
CA LEU A 70 3.93 2.48 14.32
C LEU A 70 2.46 2.64 14.72
N ASP A 71 2.10 2.34 15.97
CA ASP A 71 0.75 2.55 16.50
C ASP A 71 0.72 3.74 17.47
N VAL A 72 -0.07 4.75 17.13
CA VAL A 72 -0.07 6.06 17.80
C VAL A 72 -1.36 6.25 18.57
N HIS A 73 -1.28 6.18 19.90
CA HIS A 73 -2.39 6.49 20.81
C HIS A 73 -2.25 7.84 21.53
N GLY A 74 -1.10 8.51 21.36
CA GLY A 74 -0.77 9.82 21.94
C GLY A 74 -0.76 10.97 20.92
N TYR A 75 0.03 12.03 21.20
CA TYR A 75 0.23 13.17 20.31
C TYR A 75 1.67 13.22 19.79
N ILE A 76 1.84 13.27 18.47
CA ILE A 76 3.15 13.43 17.85
C ILE A 76 3.18 14.75 17.08
N LYS A 77 4.22 15.54 17.31
CA LYS A 77 4.49 16.75 16.52
C LYS A 77 5.84 16.68 15.81
N GLY A 78 5.84 16.84 14.50
CA GLY A 78 7.05 16.99 13.68
C GLY A 78 7.09 16.08 12.45
N ASN A 79 8.30 15.74 12.00
CA ASN A 79 8.50 14.94 10.79
C ASN A 79 8.56 13.44 11.14
N ILE A 80 7.69 12.65 10.52
CA ILE A 80 7.54 11.21 10.78
C ILE A 80 7.77 10.47 9.48
N LYS A 81 8.60 9.42 9.53
CA LYS A 81 8.82 8.50 8.42
C LYS A 81 8.57 7.06 8.90
N GLY A 82 7.74 6.32 8.19
CA GLY A 82 7.42 4.95 8.60
C GLY A 82 7.01 4.09 7.42
N LYS A 83 7.08 2.76 7.55
CA LYS A 83 6.47 1.87 6.55
C LYS A 83 4.97 1.76 6.76
N TYR A 84 4.56 1.43 7.98
CA TYR A 84 3.17 1.26 8.33
C TYR A 84 2.86 2.10 9.57
N VAL A 85 1.94 3.04 9.44
CA VAL A 85 1.59 3.97 10.51
C VAL A 85 0.09 3.88 10.76
N LYS A 86 -0.28 3.67 12.02
CA LYS A 86 -1.65 3.60 12.49
C LYS A 86 -1.87 4.68 13.54
N ILE A 87 -2.87 5.52 13.32
CA ILE A 87 -3.32 6.53 14.27
C ILE A 87 -4.55 5.98 14.96
N GLY A 88 -4.42 5.60 16.23
CA GLY A 88 -5.55 5.17 17.05
C GLY A 88 -6.61 6.27 17.21
N PRO A 89 -7.81 5.95 17.72
CA PRO A 89 -8.94 6.89 17.81
C PRO A 89 -8.67 8.12 18.71
N LYS A 90 -7.78 7.99 19.71
CA LYS A 90 -7.29 9.12 20.52
C LYS A 90 -5.96 9.69 20.04
N GLY A 91 -5.35 9.05 19.03
CA GLY A 91 -4.09 9.44 18.44
C GLY A 91 -4.22 10.74 17.66
N LYS A 92 -3.20 11.58 17.79
CA LYS A 92 -3.11 12.86 17.08
C LYS A 92 -1.72 13.05 16.49
N ILE A 93 -1.66 13.39 15.22
CA ILE A 93 -0.40 13.69 14.54
C ILE A 93 -0.49 15.10 13.96
N ASP A 94 0.51 15.92 14.25
CA ASP A 94 0.66 17.29 13.75
C ASP A 94 2.04 17.46 13.10
N GLY A 95 2.11 17.52 11.77
CA GLY A 95 3.38 17.77 11.09
C GLY A 95 3.46 17.17 9.70
N ASN A 96 4.65 16.68 9.34
CA ASN A 96 4.92 16.08 8.04
C ASN A 96 5.05 14.56 8.15
N LEU A 97 4.23 13.81 7.42
CA LEU A 97 4.20 12.36 7.49
C LEU A 97 4.52 11.73 6.14
N ASN A 98 5.53 10.86 6.10
CA ASN A 98 5.88 10.10 4.90
C ASN A 98 5.83 8.60 5.20
N CYS A 99 4.92 7.87 4.55
CA CYS A 99 4.79 6.43 4.79
C CYS A 99 4.25 5.60 3.62
N ASP A 100 4.50 4.29 3.63
CA ASP A 100 3.94 3.41 2.61
C ASP A 100 2.43 3.19 2.86
N THR A 101 2.03 2.82 4.07
CA THR A 101 0.63 2.61 4.45
C THR A 101 0.27 3.44 5.68
N LEU A 102 -0.85 4.17 5.60
CA LEU A 102 -1.38 4.99 6.70
C LEU A 102 -2.82 4.60 7.02
N GLU A 103 -3.09 4.22 8.26
CA GLU A 103 -4.43 4.01 8.80
C GLU A 103 -4.79 5.11 9.81
N ILE A 104 -5.92 5.78 9.61
CA ILE A 104 -6.34 6.92 10.43
C ILE A 104 -7.69 6.62 11.10
N TYR A 105 -7.68 6.40 12.41
CA TYR A 105 -8.87 6.35 13.26
C TYR A 105 -9.03 7.65 14.09
N GLY A 106 -7.94 8.36 14.34
CA GLY A 106 -7.88 9.60 15.12
C GLY A 106 -7.82 10.87 14.27
N GLU A 107 -6.96 11.82 14.63
CA GLU A 107 -6.82 13.12 13.96
C GLU A 107 -5.41 13.30 13.39
N PHE A 108 -5.32 13.53 12.08
CA PHE A 108 -4.11 13.93 11.38
C PHE A 108 -4.21 15.39 10.95
N THR A 109 -3.20 16.19 11.27
CA THR A 109 -3.09 17.59 10.86
C THR A 109 -1.72 17.86 10.24
N GLY A 110 -1.69 18.51 9.08
CA GLY A 110 -0.45 18.94 8.43
C GLY A 110 -0.34 18.43 7.01
N ASN A 111 0.88 18.09 6.60
CA ASN A 111 1.18 17.68 5.24
C ASN A 111 1.73 16.25 5.22
N GLY A 112 1.57 15.53 4.12
CA GLY A 112 2.16 14.21 4.05
C GLY A 112 2.09 13.57 2.68
N GLU A 113 2.94 12.56 2.50
CA GLU A 113 2.99 11.72 1.31
C GLU A 113 2.80 10.27 1.74
N VAL A 114 1.81 9.60 1.17
CA VAL A 114 1.44 8.24 1.54
C VAL A 114 1.23 7.41 0.28
N ARG A 115 1.66 6.15 0.23
CA ARG A 115 1.27 5.31 -0.93
C ARG A 115 -0.17 4.81 -0.79
N GLU A 116 -0.51 4.20 0.33
CA GLU A 116 -1.84 3.68 0.62
C GLU A 116 -2.42 4.41 1.85
N LEU A 117 -3.43 5.25 1.63
CA LEU A 117 -4.16 5.94 2.69
C LEU A 117 -5.47 5.22 2.99
N GLN A 118 -5.70 4.91 4.26
CA GLN A 118 -6.97 4.39 4.76
C GLN A 118 -7.47 5.31 5.88
N VAL A 119 -8.61 5.96 5.62
CA VAL A 119 -9.28 6.77 6.63
C VAL A 119 -10.47 5.97 7.16
N CYS A 120 -10.34 5.45 8.37
CA CYS A 120 -11.34 4.61 9.01
C CYS A 120 -12.45 5.45 9.66
N LYS A 121 -13.49 4.79 10.17
CA LYS A 121 -14.61 5.45 10.87
C LYS A 121 -14.13 6.39 11.98
N GLY A 122 -14.50 7.67 11.86
CA GLY A 122 -14.14 8.72 12.83
C GLY A 122 -12.77 9.37 12.59
N GLY A 123 -12.00 8.87 11.61
CA GLY A 123 -10.74 9.47 11.19
C GLY A 123 -10.93 10.87 10.62
N LYS A 124 -10.06 11.80 11.06
CA LYS A 124 -10.09 13.20 10.63
C LYS A 124 -8.75 13.56 10.01
N VAL A 125 -8.78 14.03 8.76
CA VAL A 125 -7.59 14.50 8.04
C VAL A 125 -7.73 15.99 7.80
N LYS A 126 -6.77 16.79 8.28
CA LYS A 126 -6.74 18.24 8.13
C LYS A 126 -5.44 18.69 7.48
N GLY A 127 -5.49 19.24 6.27
CA GLY A 127 -4.30 19.75 5.56
C GLY A 127 -4.07 19.07 4.22
N SER A 128 -2.83 19.12 3.72
CA SER A 128 -2.51 18.68 2.35
C SER A 128 -1.90 17.28 2.35
N LEU A 129 -2.61 16.29 1.82
CA LEU A 129 -2.09 14.93 1.72
C LEU A 129 -1.96 14.48 0.27
N SER A 130 -0.78 13.96 -0.08
CA SER A 130 -0.52 13.29 -1.34
C SER A 130 -0.66 11.78 -1.17
N TYR A 131 -1.43 11.11 -2.04
CA TYR A 131 -1.65 9.66 -1.95
C TYR A 131 -1.56 8.96 -3.32
N ASN A 132 -1.16 7.68 -3.35
CA ASN A 132 -1.29 6.88 -4.58
C ASN A 132 -2.65 6.14 -4.63
N THR A 133 -3.07 5.55 -3.51
CA THR A 133 -4.36 4.88 -3.35
C THR A 133 -5.03 5.39 -2.08
N ILE A 134 -6.33 5.67 -2.13
CA ILE A 134 -7.12 6.11 -0.98
C ILE A 134 -8.35 5.23 -0.76
N VAL A 135 -8.60 4.88 0.50
CA VAL A 135 -9.82 4.23 0.98
C VAL A 135 -10.40 5.08 2.10
N VAL A 136 -11.68 5.41 2.02
CA VAL A 136 -12.37 6.23 3.02
C VAL A 136 -13.60 5.46 3.50
N GLU A 137 -13.67 5.21 4.79
CA GLU A 137 -14.83 4.60 5.43
C GLU A 137 -15.91 5.61 5.79
N VAL A 138 -17.13 5.12 5.99
CA VAL A 138 -18.28 5.95 6.37
C VAL A 138 -18.04 6.63 7.72
N GLY A 139 -18.18 7.96 7.76
CA GLY A 139 -17.97 8.77 8.96
C GLY A 139 -16.55 9.33 9.12
N ALA A 140 -15.67 9.12 8.15
CA ALA A 140 -14.41 9.85 8.04
C ALA A 140 -14.64 11.30 7.57
N ILE A 141 -13.78 12.22 8.02
CA ILE A 141 -13.83 13.64 7.64
C ILE A 141 -12.47 14.02 7.06
N ILE A 142 -12.47 14.55 5.84
CA ILE A 142 -11.28 15.07 5.18
C ILE A 142 -11.49 16.56 4.93
N SER A 143 -10.53 17.37 5.35
CA SER A 143 -10.58 18.83 5.30
C SER A 143 -9.24 19.35 4.81
N GLY A 144 -9.11 19.50 3.51
CA GLY A 144 -7.92 20.07 2.88
C GLY A 144 -7.69 19.51 1.47
N PRO A 145 -6.67 20.03 0.77
CA PRO A 145 -6.36 19.59 -0.58
C PRO A 145 -5.77 18.18 -0.57
N MET A 146 -6.27 17.35 -1.47
CA MET A 146 -5.87 15.96 -1.62
C MET A 146 -5.33 15.75 -3.02
N LYS A 147 -4.06 15.35 -3.13
CA LYS A 147 -3.37 15.22 -4.41
C LYS A 147 -3.05 13.76 -4.70
N PRO A 148 -3.48 13.19 -5.83
CA PRO A 148 -2.94 11.92 -6.27
C PRO A 148 -1.44 12.08 -6.59
N ILE A 149 -0.63 11.08 -6.22
CA ILE A 149 0.76 10.97 -6.67
C ILE A 149 0.68 10.31 -8.04
N ASP A 150 0.79 11.12 -9.10
CA ASP A 150 0.82 10.60 -10.46
C ASP A 150 2.04 9.67 -10.63
N LYS A 151 1.78 8.39 -10.91
CA LYS A 151 2.80 7.54 -11.54
C LYS A 151 2.94 8.00 -12.97
N ASP A 152 4.18 8.09 -13.43
CA ASP A 152 4.60 8.59 -14.75
C ASP A 152 3.56 8.34 -15.85
N PRO A 153 3.26 9.32 -16.71
CA PRO A 153 2.33 9.13 -17.82
C PRO A 153 2.80 7.93 -18.64
N VAL A 154 1.96 6.90 -18.72
CA VAL A 154 2.18 5.77 -19.64
C VAL A 154 2.29 6.40 -21.03
N LEU A 155 3.50 6.42 -21.60
CA LEU A 155 3.71 6.79 -22.99
C LEU A 155 2.91 5.80 -23.83
N LEU A 156 1.73 6.22 -24.28
CA LEU A 156 1.02 5.54 -25.36
C LEU A 156 1.88 5.70 -26.60
N ILE A 157 2.72 4.70 -26.89
CA ILE A 157 3.22 4.51 -28.24
C ILE A 157 2.02 4.11 -29.10
N GLU A 158 1.41 5.10 -29.75
CA GLU A 158 0.54 4.87 -30.90
C GLU A 158 1.41 4.26 -32.00
N ASN A 159 1.24 2.97 -32.25
CA ASN A 159 1.77 2.34 -33.46
C ASN A 159 0.85 2.75 -34.62
N LYS A 160 1.33 3.69 -35.44
CA LYS A 160 0.76 4.01 -36.74
C LYS A 160 1.31 3.10 -37.83
#